data_AF-A0A845Y8Y4-F1
#
_entry.id   AF-A0A845Y8Y4-F1
#
_cell.length_a   1.000
_cell.length_b   1.000
_cell.length_c   1.000
_cell.angle_alpha   90.00
_cell.angle_beta   90.00
_cell.angle_gamma   90.00
#
_symmetry.space_group_name_H-M   'P 1'
#
loop_
_entity.id
_entity.type
_entity.pdbx_description
1 polymer ?
#
loop_
_entity_poly.entity_id
_entity_poly.type
_entity_poly.pdbx_seq_one_letter_code
_entity_poly.pdbx_strand_id
1 'polypeptide(L)'
;MMIWEMLIDRNLTADEIATTVSELLLIPLADILVVDDITSVKVDLKTKVVCENTAIEGDFSMMLSIYLRDPNSGELDIKASTGQFSSMLRCKCLISDESANPYLWFLIQGTTDCQIVYLDPDKLDENEEYVVKTIEALQAIN
;
A
#
# COMPACT_ATOMS: atom_id res chain seq x y z
N MET A 1 11.73 -1.87 -13.20
CA MET A 1 10.93 -2.54 -12.17
C MET A 1 10.36 -1.43 -11.32
N MET A 2 9.04 -1.29 -11.30
CA MET A 2 8.34 -0.32 -10.47
C MET A 2 7.93 -1.01 -9.18
N ILE A 3 8.02 -0.28 -8.06
CA ILE A 3 7.58 -0.73 -6.74
C ILE A 3 6.47 0.22 -6.32
N TRP A 4 5.34 -0.35 -5.88
CA TRP A 4 4.23 0.39 -5.31
C TRP A 4 3.95 -0.18 -3.92
N GLU A 5 4.16 0.64 -2.90
CA GLU A 5 3.95 0.25 -1.50
C GLU A 5 2.74 0.99 -0.92
N MET A 6 1.92 0.28 -0.16
CA MET A 6 0.79 0.86 0.56
C MET A 6 0.53 0.12 1.87
N LEU A 7 0.03 0.83 2.88
CA LEU A 7 -0.47 0.25 4.12
C LEU A 7 -1.99 0.14 4.06
N ILE A 8 -2.57 -0.88 4.68
CA ILE A 8 -3.99 -1.24 4.59
C ILE A 8 -4.56 -1.40 6.01
N ASP A 9 -5.73 -0.81 6.27
CA ASP A 9 -6.39 -0.79 7.59
C ASP A 9 -6.99 -2.13 8.03
N ARG A 10 -6.81 -3.17 7.21
CA ARG A 10 -7.23 -4.54 7.49
C ARG A 10 -6.33 -5.53 6.79
N ASN A 11 -6.33 -6.75 7.31
CA ASN A 11 -5.70 -7.87 6.64
C ASN A 11 -6.51 -8.26 5.40
N LEU A 12 -5.82 -8.41 4.28
CA LEU A 12 -6.35 -8.96 3.04
C LEU A 12 -5.91 -10.41 2.88
N THR A 13 -6.76 -11.22 2.28
CA THR A 13 -6.37 -12.56 1.83
C THR A 13 -5.57 -12.48 0.52
N ALA A 14 -4.77 -13.51 0.25
CA ALA A 14 -4.05 -13.62 -1.02
C ALA A 14 -5.00 -13.56 -2.24
N ASP A 15 -6.20 -14.15 -2.13
CA ASP A 15 -7.21 -14.12 -3.18
C ASP A 15 -7.77 -12.70 -3.41
N GLU A 16 -8.03 -11.94 -2.34
CA GLU A 16 -8.46 -10.53 -2.43
C GLU A 16 -7.39 -9.67 -3.11
N ILE A 17 -6.12 -9.85 -2.73
CA ILE A 17 -4.98 -9.13 -3.32
C ILE A 17 -4.86 -9.48 -4.80
N ALA A 18 -4.79 -10.77 -5.14
CA ALA A 18 -4.58 -11.23 -6.51
C ALA A 18 -5.72 -10.78 -7.44
N THR A 19 -6.98 -10.92 -7.00
CA THR A 19 -8.16 -10.50 -7.77
C THR A 19 -8.16 -9.00 -8.02
N THR A 20 -7.92 -8.21 -6.97
CA THR A 20 -7.94 -6.75 -7.09
C THR A 20 -6.82 -6.25 -8.00
N VAL A 21 -5.60 -6.77 -7.83
CA VAL A 21 -4.45 -6.40 -8.66
C VAL A 21 -4.64 -6.85 -10.12
N SER A 22 -5.25 -8.02 -10.34
CA SER A 22 -5.58 -8.52 -11.68
C SER A 22 -6.49 -7.56 -12.43
N GLU A 23 -7.57 -7.14 -11.78
CA GLU A 23 -8.55 -6.22 -12.35
C GLU A 23 -7.95 -4.82 -12.57
N LEU A 24 -7.21 -4.32 -11.59
CA LEU A 24 -6.63 -2.98 -11.61
C LEU A 24 -5.58 -2.80 -12.72
N LEU A 25 -4.72 -3.81 -12.89
CA LEU A 25 -3.61 -3.76 -13.84
C LEU A 25 -3.92 -4.46 -15.17
N LEU A 26 -5.11 -5.05 -15.31
CA LEU A 26 -5.51 -5.88 -16.46
C LEU A 26 -4.52 -7.02 -16.73
N ILE A 27 -4.02 -7.64 -15.66
CA ILE A 27 -3.06 -8.76 -15.71
C ILE A 27 -3.78 -10.05 -15.34
N PRO A 28 -3.63 -11.15 -16.10
CA PRO A 28 -4.24 -12.43 -15.74
C PRO A 28 -3.83 -12.89 -14.34
N LEU A 29 -4.76 -13.45 -13.55
CA LEU A 29 -4.48 -14.03 -12.23
C LEU A 29 -3.30 -15.01 -12.23
N ALA A 30 -3.16 -15.81 -13.30
CA ALA A 30 -2.07 -16.77 -13.45
C ALA A 30 -0.67 -16.13 -13.57
N ASP A 31 -0.60 -14.83 -13.85
CA ASP A 31 0.62 -14.04 -13.98
C ASP A 31 0.92 -13.24 -12.69
N ILE A 32 0.10 -13.39 -11.64
CA ILE A 32 0.24 -12.70 -10.34
C ILE A 32 0.62 -13.72 -9.28
N LEU A 33 1.63 -13.38 -8.48
CA LEU A 33 2.09 -14.19 -7.36
C LEU A 33 1.96 -13.37 -6.08
N VAL A 34 1.20 -13.88 -5.10
CA VAL A 34 1.11 -13.27 -3.75
C VAL A 34 1.93 -14.10 -2.78
N VAL A 35 2.78 -13.45 -2.00
CA VAL A 35 3.72 -14.08 -1.05
C VAL A 35 3.83 -13.27 0.23
N ASP A 36 4.33 -13.91 1.28
CA ASP A 36 4.65 -13.24 2.54
C ASP A 36 6.09 -12.70 2.55
N ASP A 37 6.98 -13.32 1.76
CA ASP A 37 8.38 -12.94 1.60
C ASP A 37 8.87 -13.25 0.18
N ILE A 38 9.17 -12.22 -0.62
CA ILE A 38 9.65 -12.35 -2.01
C ILE A 38 11.03 -13.01 -2.10
N THR A 39 11.86 -12.89 -1.06
CA THR A 39 13.21 -13.47 -1.02
C THR A 39 13.18 -14.99 -0.84
N SER A 40 12.07 -15.52 -0.32
CA SER A 40 11.88 -16.95 -0.05
C SER A 40 11.40 -17.74 -1.28
N VAL A 41 10.95 -17.07 -2.35
CA VAL A 41 10.31 -17.71 -3.50
C VAL A 41 11.13 -17.58 -4.78
N LYS A 42 11.08 -18.64 -5.61
CA LYS A 42 11.56 -18.56 -6.99
C LYS A 42 10.45 -18.03 -7.88
N VAL A 43 10.58 -16.78 -8.30
CA VAL A 43 9.63 -16.12 -9.20
C VAL A 43 9.82 -16.64 -10.63
N ASP A 44 8.77 -17.23 -11.21
CA ASP A 44 8.74 -17.68 -12.62
C ASP A 44 8.98 -16.48 -13.57
N LEU A 45 9.54 -16.75 -14.75
CA LEU A 45 9.65 -15.77 -15.83
C LEU A 45 8.29 -15.31 -16.35
N LYS A 46 7.24 -16.12 -16.19
CA LYS A 46 5.86 -15.77 -16.58
C LYS A 46 5.18 -14.83 -15.59
N THR A 47 5.63 -14.78 -14.34
CA THR A 47 5.07 -13.88 -13.32
C THR A 47 5.37 -12.43 -13.71
N LYS A 48 4.31 -11.64 -13.88
CA LYS A 48 4.37 -10.21 -14.23
C LYS A 48 4.28 -9.32 -13.01
N VAL A 49 3.57 -9.78 -11.98
CA VAL A 49 3.40 -9.06 -10.71
C VAL A 49 3.71 -9.98 -9.55
N VAL A 50 4.51 -9.48 -8.62
CA VAL A 50 4.63 -10.09 -7.29
C VAL A 50 4.04 -9.13 -6.29
N CYS A 51 3.15 -9.62 -5.43
CA CYS A 51 2.61 -8.89 -4.31
C CYS A 51 3.17 -9.51 -3.03
N GLU A 52 3.96 -8.75 -2.30
CA GLU A 52 4.43 -9.13 -0.97
C GLU A 52 3.53 -8.49 0.08
N ASN A 53 3.05 -9.28 1.03
CA ASN A 53 2.24 -8.79 2.12
C ASN A 53 2.98 -9.03 3.44
N THR A 54 3.05 -8.01 4.28
CA THR A 54 3.73 -8.07 5.58
C THR A 54 2.78 -7.53 6.65
N ALA A 55 2.64 -8.24 7.77
CA ALA A 55 1.90 -7.73 8.92
C ALA A 55 2.68 -6.58 9.58
N ILE A 56 1.98 -5.52 9.93
CA ILE A 56 2.52 -4.32 10.59
C ILE A 56 1.62 -3.93 11.77
N GLU A 57 2.13 -3.07 12.64
CA GLU A 57 1.43 -2.58 13.83
C GLU A 57 0.97 -1.12 13.65
N GLY A 58 -0.10 -0.74 14.37
CA GLY A 58 -0.68 0.61 14.34
C GLY A 58 -2.15 0.63 13.91
N ASP A 59 -2.58 1.74 13.30
CA ASP A 59 -3.94 1.88 12.74
C ASP A 59 -4.12 1.07 11.43
N PHE A 60 -3.01 0.61 10.87
CA PHE A 60 -2.92 -0.20 9.67
C PHE A 60 -2.29 -1.54 10.06
N SER A 61 -2.82 -2.64 9.52
CA SER A 61 -2.43 -3.99 9.95
C SER A 61 -1.60 -4.74 8.90
N MET A 62 -1.51 -4.20 7.69
CA MET A 62 -0.82 -4.84 6.58
C MET A 62 -0.09 -3.81 5.71
N MET A 63 1.16 -4.09 5.36
CA MET A 63 1.87 -3.47 4.27
C MET A 63 1.80 -4.37 3.04
N LEU A 64 1.50 -3.78 1.89
CA LEU A 64 1.44 -4.46 0.60
C LEU A 64 2.43 -3.79 -0.36
N SER A 65 3.43 -4.55 -0.79
CA SER A 65 4.42 -4.13 -1.78
C SER A 65 4.15 -4.85 -3.11
N ILE A 66 3.89 -4.08 -4.16
CA ILE A 66 3.57 -4.58 -5.50
C ILE A 66 4.76 -4.32 -6.43
N TYR A 67 5.38 -5.41 -6.89
CA TYR A 67 6.52 -5.40 -7.79
C TYR A 67 6.06 -5.67 -9.23
N LEU A 68 6.14 -4.65 -10.08
CA LEU A 68 5.80 -4.75 -11.50
C LEU A 68 7.06 -5.05 -12.33
N ARG A 69 7.05 -6.21 -13.00
CA ARG A 69 8.15 -6.64 -13.88
C ARG A 69 8.07 -6.07 -15.29
N ASP A 70 6.90 -5.65 -15.76
CA ASP A 70 6.75 -5.14 -17.12
C ASP A 70 7.40 -3.75 -17.27
N PRO A 71 8.42 -3.56 -18.13
CA PRO A 71 9.01 -2.26 -18.40
C PRO A 71 8.09 -1.30 -19.18
N ASN A 72 6.97 -1.78 -19.72
CA ASN A 72 6.00 -0.98 -20.47
C ASN A 72 4.77 -0.56 -19.66
N SER A 73 4.68 -0.94 -18.38
CA SER A 73 3.76 -0.24 -17.48
C SER A 73 4.24 1.20 -17.45
N GLY A 74 3.49 2.12 -18.07
CA GLY A 74 3.83 3.55 -18.07
C GLY A 74 3.92 4.11 -16.64
N GLU A 75 3.94 5.44 -16.51
CA GLU A 75 3.79 6.06 -15.19
C GLU A 75 2.40 5.71 -14.62
N LEU A 76 2.34 4.63 -13.84
CA LEU A 76 1.16 4.26 -13.08
C LEU A 76 0.90 5.38 -12.09
N ASP A 77 -0.28 5.97 -12.14
CA ASP A 77 -0.70 6.94 -11.13
C ASP A 77 -1.00 6.17 -9.83
N ILE A 78 0.02 6.01 -9.00
CA ILE A 78 -0.02 5.26 -7.75
C ILE A 78 -1.18 5.71 -6.87
N LYS A 79 -1.43 7.03 -6.81
CA LYS A 79 -2.49 7.61 -6.00
C LYS A 79 -3.87 7.24 -6.55
N ALA A 80 -4.09 7.39 -7.86
CA ALA A 80 -5.35 6.99 -8.48
C ALA A 80 -5.59 5.47 -8.40
N SER A 81 -4.55 4.67 -8.63
CA SER A 81 -4.59 3.21 -8.51
C SER A 81 -4.88 2.75 -7.09
N THR A 82 -4.30 3.40 -6.08
CA THR A 82 -4.64 3.15 -4.65
C THR A 82 -6.09 3.53 -4.34
N GLY A 83 -6.60 4.61 -4.93
CA GLY A 83 -8.01 4.97 -4.80
C GLY A 83 -8.97 3.93 -5.38
N GLN A 84 -8.63 3.35 -6.53
CA GLN A 84 -9.40 2.25 -7.12
C GLN A 84 -9.31 0.98 -6.27
N PHE A 85 -8.11 0.60 -5.84
CA PHE A 85 -7.85 -0.54 -4.96
C PHE A 85 -8.68 -0.46 -3.67
N SER A 86 -8.58 0.66 -2.95
CA SER A 86 -9.32 0.89 -1.70
C SER A 86 -10.84 0.88 -1.91
N SER A 87 -11.33 1.39 -3.04
CA SER A 87 -12.75 1.34 -3.41
C SER A 87 -13.25 -0.10 -3.59
N MET A 88 -12.50 -0.92 -4.32
CA MET A 88 -12.86 -2.31 -4.62
C MET A 88 -12.91 -3.17 -3.36
N LEU A 89 -11.96 -2.96 -2.45
CA LEU A 89 -11.81 -3.74 -1.22
C LEU A 89 -12.46 -3.12 0.02
N ARG A 90 -13.05 -1.92 -0.13
CA ARG A 90 -13.69 -1.14 0.95
C ARG A 90 -12.79 -0.98 2.18
N CYS A 91 -11.52 -0.69 1.94
CA CYS A 91 -10.52 -0.44 2.97
C CYS A 91 -10.02 1.00 2.90
N LYS A 92 -9.20 1.38 3.87
CA LYS A 92 -8.39 2.59 3.82
C LYS A 92 -6.96 2.20 3.48
N CYS A 93 -6.31 3.05 2.70
CA CYS A 93 -4.91 2.88 2.34
C CYS A 93 -4.09 4.10 2.75
N LEU A 94 -2.88 3.87 3.24
CA LEU A 94 -1.85 4.90 3.35
C LEU A 94 -0.78 4.67 2.29
N ILE A 95 -0.36 5.74 1.62
CA ILE A 95 0.83 5.75 0.75
C ILE A 95 1.73 6.92 1.13
N SER A 96 3.03 6.76 0.92
CA SER A 96 4.00 7.84 1.05
C SER A 96 3.61 9.02 0.17
N ASP A 97 3.88 10.24 0.62
CA ASP A 97 3.74 11.44 -0.20
C ASP A 97 4.97 11.70 -1.09
N GLU A 98 5.94 10.77 -1.08
CA GLU A 98 7.24 10.84 -1.77
C GLU A 98 8.12 12.04 -1.34
N SER A 99 7.75 12.73 -0.26
CA SER A 99 8.57 13.79 0.32
C SER A 99 9.68 13.22 1.19
N ALA A 100 10.63 14.07 1.57
CA ALA A 100 11.66 13.70 2.54
C ALA A 100 11.13 13.60 3.99
N ASN A 101 9.85 13.91 4.22
CA ASN A 101 9.25 13.89 5.55
C ASN A 101 8.62 12.50 5.80
N PRO A 102 9.22 11.64 6.65
CA PRO A 102 8.71 10.29 6.88
C PRO A 102 7.36 10.27 7.61
N TYR A 103 6.92 11.40 8.16
CA TYR A 103 5.67 11.50 8.90
C TYR A 103 4.51 12.01 8.05
N LEU A 104 4.73 12.43 6.80
CA LEU A 104 3.69 12.98 5.94
C LEU A 104 3.22 11.96 4.91
N TRP A 105 1.94 11.61 4.93
CA TRP A 105 1.40 10.52 4.11
C TRP A 105 0.07 10.92 3.48
N PHE A 106 -0.33 10.21 2.43
CA PHE A 106 -1.68 10.29 1.88
C PHE A 106 -2.56 9.17 2.44
N LEU A 107 -3.64 9.54 3.13
CA LEU A 107 -4.75 8.65 3.44
C LEU A 107 -5.74 8.63 2.29
N ILE A 108 -6.04 7.45 1.78
CA ILE A 108 -6.90 7.24 0.62
C ILE A 108 -8.06 6.31 1.01
N GLN A 109 -9.29 6.74 0.73
CA GLN A 109 -10.49 5.96 0.98
C GLN A 109 -11.44 6.01 -0.24
N GLY A 110 -11.28 5.08 -1.16
CA GLY A 110 -11.98 5.08 -2.44
C GLY A 110 -11.34 6.05 -3.45
N THR A 111 -12.00 6.25 -4.59
CA THR A 111 -11.40 6.93 -5.75
C THR A 111 -11.31 8.46 -5.62
N THR A 112 -12.07 9.06 -4.71
CA THR A 112 -12.21 10.53 -4.61
C THR A 112 -11.75 11.10 -3.28
N ASP A 113 -11.60 10.28 -2.25
CA ASP A 113 -11.17 10.74 -0.93
C ASP A 113 -9.68 10.50 -0.76
N CYS A 114 -8.91 11.58 -0.83
CA CYS A 114 -7.49 11.57 -0.53
C CYS A 114 -7.14 12.78 0.33
N GLN A 115 -6.56 12.52 1.50
CA GLN A 115 -6.22 13.50 2.51
C GLN A 115 -4.75 13.38 2.87
N ILE A 116 -4.11 14.52 3.14
CA ILE A 116 -2.77 14.52 3.73
C ILE A 116 -2.93 14.31 5.24
N VAL A 117 -2.20 13.33 5.79
CA VAL A 117 -2.20 13.00 7.21
C VAL A 117 -0.78 12.95 7.76
N TYR A 118 -0.66 13.10 9.07
CA TYR A 118 0.60 12.97 9.79
C TYR A 118 0.61 11.68 10.59
N LEU A 119 1.71 10.92 10.52
CA LEU A 119 1.98 9.83 11.44
C LEU A 119 2.46 10.36 12.79
N ASP A 120 2.23 9.60 13.85
CA ASP A 120 2.79 9.86 15.16
C ASP A 120 4.31 9.53 15.17
N PRO A 121 5.21 10.53 15.32
CA PRO A 121 6.65 10.28 15.29
C PRO A 121 7.12 9.35 16.41
N ASP A 122 6.55 9.49 17.61
CA ASP A 122 6.97 8.67 18.77
C ASP A 122 6.62 7.19 18.52
N LYS A 123 5.47 6.93 17.88
CA LYS A 123 5.04 5.58 17.52
C LYS A 123 5.87 4.97 16.40
N LEU A 124 6.15 5.76 15.36
CA LEU A 124 6.92 5.31 14.21
C LEU A 124 8.39 5.08 14.57
N ASP A 125 9.03 6.03 15.24
CA ASP A 125 10.47 5.98 15.51
C ASP A 125 10.83 4.96 16.60
N GLU A 126 10.00 4.81 17.64
CA GLU A 126 10.31 3.92 18.77
C GLU A 126 9.79 2.49 18.58
N ASN A 127 8.66 2.33 17.88
CA ASN A 127 7.92 1.06 17.82
C ASN A 127 7.63 0.57 16.40
N GLU A 128 8.03 1.31 15.36
CA GLU A 128 7.69 1.00 13.96
C GLU A 128 6.16 0.88 13.73
N GLU A 129 5.38 1.62 14.53
CA GLU A 129 3.91 1.60 14.50
C GLU A 129 3.36 2.75 13.62
N TYR A 130 2.52 2.41 12.64
CA TYR A 130 1.89 3.37 11.72
C TYR A 130 0.57 3.89 12.29
N VAL A 131 0.64 4.91 13.15
CA VAL A 131 -0.52 5.53 13.81
C VAL A 131 -0.77 6.94 13.25
N VAL A 132 -2.00 7.24 12.86
CA VAL A 132 -2.37 8.55 12.28
C VAL A 132 -2.73 9.54 13.40
N LYS A 133 -2.08 10.71 13.43
CA LYS A 133 -2.47 11.81 14.31
C LYS A 133 -3.64 12.60 13.73
N THR A 134 -4.72 12.71 14.49
CA THR A 134 -5.80 13.66 14.21
C THR A 134 -5.27 15.10 14.30
N ILE A 135 -5.73 16.00 13.43
CA ILE A 135 -5.30 17.42 13.39
C ILE A 135 -5.47 18.13 14.75
N GLU A 136 -6.41 17.69 15.60
CA GLU A 136 -6.61 18.21 16.96
C GLU A 136 -5.37 18.03 17.85
N ALA A 137 -4.57 16.98 17.66
CA ALA A 137 -3.38 16.71 18.46
C ALA A 137 -2.21 17.67 18.13
N LEU A 138 -2.15 18.22 16.91
CA LEU A 138 -1.11 19.15 16.48
C LEU A 138 -1.29 20.57 17.06
N GLN A 139 -2.48 20.90 17.56
CA GLN A 139 -2.76 22.19 18.22
C GLN A 139 -2.40 22.19 19.71
N ALA A 140 -2.12 21.04 20.31
CA ALA A 140 -1.81 20.92 21.74
C ALA A 140 -0.31 21.09 22.07
N ILE A 141 0.54 21.34 21.06
CA ILE A 141 2.00 21.48 21.22
C ILE A 141 2.47 22.91 20.86
N ASN A 142 1.57 23.89 20.79
CA ASN A 142 1.91 25.32 20.63
C ASN A 142 1.45 26.15 21.81
#